data_AF-A0A7C8M8Z8-F1
#
_entry.id   AF-A0A7C8M8Z8-F1
#
_cell.length_a   1.000
_cell.length_b   1.000
_cell.length_c   1.000
_cell.angle_alpha   90.00
_cell.angle_beta   90.00
_cell.angle_gamma   90.00
#
_symmetry.space_group_name_H-M   'P 1'
#
loop_
_entity.id
_entity.type
_entity.pdbx_description
1 polymer ?
#
loop_
_entity_poly.entity_id
_entity_poly.type
_entity_poly.pdbx_seq_one_letter_code
_entity_poly.pdbx_strand_id
1 'polypeptide(L)'
;MEKIGDSCFFLHDEQGKRWEVKKVILALGSSDVLPDIESYSKLWKRRIYHCLFCLGYEDRGAESAGVLAVQALAMMPPLAVHMADNAAQLARSVTIFTNGSEEVAQQLRAMTADSPFTIETRGISKLVEREEAVEVVFQDGSSQVVAFVVHNPLTTPQGSVVQQLGLQMSPTGDIQAHAPSYQTSSRGVFAAGDCISPFKVIPHAIASGNFAAVAAATQLQAEKYGHASMV
;
A
#
# COMPACT_ATOMS: atom_id res chain seq x y z
N MET A 1 -6.88 -23.57 -3.08
CA MET A 1 -7.62 -23.45 -4.34
C MET A 1 -6.88 -24.18 -5.42
N GLU A 2 -7.60 -24.82 -6.33
CA GLU A 2 -7.05 -25.58 -7.46
C GLU A 2 -7.70 -25.10 -8.76
N LYS A 3 -6.88 -24.90 -9.81
CA LYS A 3 -7.36 -24.62 -11.16
C LYS A 3 -7.35 -25.92 -11.97
N ILE A 4 -8.53 -26.35 -12.42
CA ILE A 4 -8.69 -27.54 -13.28
C ILE A 4 -8.67 -27.15 -14.76
N GLY A 5 -9.24 -25.98 -15.08
CA GLY A 5 -9.23 -25.40 -16.41
C GLY A 5 -9.69 -23.94 -16.37
N ASP A 6 -9.76 -23.29 -17.53
CA ASP A 6 -10.12 -21.87 -17.60
C ASP A 6 -11.57 -21.56 -17.18
N SER A 7 -12.41 -22.61 -17.09
CA SER A 7 -13.82 -22.53 -16.71
C SER A 7 -14.19 -23.47 -15.56
N CYS A 8 -13.21 -23.97 -14.78
CA CYS A 8 -13.45 -24.86 -13.65
C CYS A 8 -12.35 -24.72 -12.59
N PHE A 9 -12.76 -24.35 -11.39
CA PHE A 9 -11.91 -24.15 -10.21
C PHE A 9 -12.54 -24.84 -9.00
N PHE A 10 -11.70 -25.40 -8.14
CA PHE A 10 -12.12 -25.92 -6.84
C PHE A 10 -11.59 -25.04 -5.70
N LEU A 11 -12.52 -24.52 -4.91
CA LEU A 11 -12.23 -23.79 -3.67
C LEU A 11 -12.46 -24.72 -2.49
N HIS A 12 -11.61 -24.62 -1.48
CA HIS A 12 -11.77 -25.32 -0.21
C HIS A 12 -11.80 -24.28 0.90
N ASP A 13 -12.80 -24.37 1.78
CA ASP A 13 -12.78 -23.60 3.03
C ASP A 13 -12.02 -24.35 4.13
N GLU A 14 -11.88 -23.71 5.29
CA GLU A 14 -11.13 -24.26 6.43
C GLU A 14 -11.75 -25.54 7.00
N GLN A 15 -13.03 -25.82 6.70
CA GLN A 15 -13.73 -27.04 7.11
C GLN A 15 -13.58 -28.16 6.07
N GLY A 16 -12.85 -27.91 4.99
CA GLY A 16 -12.63 -28.86 3.90
C GLY A 16 -13.81 -28.94 2.91
N LYS A 17 -14.84 -28.10 3.04
CA LYS A 17 -15.95 -28.08 2.08
C LYS A 17 -15.43 -27.56 0.75
N ARG A 18 -15.75 -28.31 -0.31
CA ARG A 18 -15.36 -27.98 -1.68
C ARG A 18 -16.48 -27.22 -2.40
N TRP A 19 -16.09 -26.17 -3.11
CA TRP A 19 -16.95 -25.41 -4.02
C TRP A 19 -16.39 -25.49 -5.43
N GLU A 20 -17.25 -25.80 -6.39
CA GLU A 20 -16.92 -25.75 -7.81
C GLU A 20 -17.45 -24.45 -8.42
N VAL A 21 -16.55 -23.69 -9.05
CA VAL A 21 -16.88 -22.41 -9.67
C VAL A 21 -16.25 -22.31 -11.06
N LYS A 22 -16.87 -21.52 -11.94
CA LYS A 22 -16.37 -21.33 -13.31
C LYS A 22 -15.34 -20.22 -13.44
N LYS A 23 -15.42 -19.19 -12.59
CA LYS A 23 -14.55 -18.01 -12.57
C LYS A 23 -14.32 -17.59 -11.13
N VAL A 24 -13.20 -16.92 -10.88
CA VAL A 24 -12.81 -16.43 -9.55
C VAL A 24 -12.47 -14.95 -9.65
N ILE A 25 -12.97 -14.13 -8.72
CA ILE A 25 -12.51 -12.75 -8.54
C ILE A 25 -11.84 -12.66 -7.17
N LEU A 26 -10.54 -12.39 -7.17
CA LEU A 26 -9.72 -12.20 -5.98
C LEU A 26 -9.88 -10.77 -5.47
N ALA A 27 -10.70 -10.59 -4.44
CA ALA A 27 -10.86 -9.32 -3.71
C ALA A 27 -10.22 -9.45 -2.32
N LEU A 28 -8.94 -9.83 -2.29
CA LEU A 28 -8.25 -10.30 -1.07
C LEU A 28 -7.86 -9.17 -0.11
N GLY A 29 -8.00 -7.91 -0.49
CA GLY A 29 -7.42 -6.80 0.25
C GLY A 29 -5.88 -6.89 0.32
N SER A 30 -5.29 -6.21 1.30
CA SER A 30 -3.85 -6.28 1.55
C SER A 30 -3.54 -6.17 3.04
N SER A 31 -2.33 -6.59 3.43
CA SER A 31 -1.79 -6.41 4.77
C SER A 31 -0.58 -5.47 4.71
N ASP A 32 -0.52 -4.56 5.68
CA ASP A 32 0.59 -3.62 5.86
C ASP A 32 1.85 -4.34 6.37
N VAL A 33 3.00 -4.14 5.73
CA VAL A 33 4.32 -4.62 6.19
C VAL A 33 5.02 -3.49 6.92
N LEU A 34 4.85 -3.44 8.24
CA LEU A 34 5.33 -2.33 9.06
C LEU A 34 6.87 -2.35 9.22
N PRO A 35 7.54 -1.19 9.30
CA PRO A 35 8.97 -1.13 9.55
C PRO A 35 9.30 -1.57 10.97
N ASP A 36 10.50 -2.14 11.14
CA ASP A 36 11.03 -2.56 12.45
C ASP A 36 11.56 -1.34 13.23
N ILE A 37 10.65 -0.51 13.72
CA ILE A 37 10.92 0.62 14.59
C ILE A 37 10.10 0.42 15.86
N GLU A 38 10.75 0.49 17.02
CA GLU A 38 10.07 0.25 18.30
C GLU A 38 8.86 1.19 18.46
N SER A 39 7.73 0.59 18.86
CA SER A 39 6.44 1.25 19.07
C SER A 39 5.76 1.84 17.82
N TYR A 40 6.29 1.63 16.61
CA TYR A 40 5.64 2.02 15.35
C TYR A 40 4.20 1.52 15.27
N SER A 41 3.97 0.23 15.53
CA SER A 41 2.66 -0.42 15.42
C SER A 41 1.60 0.17 16.35
N LYS A 42 2.01 0.78 17.49
CA LYS A 42 1.09 1.42 18.44
C LYS A 42 0.55 2.76 17.92
N LEU A 43 1.31 3.42 17.05
CA LEU A 43 0.99 4.72 16.46
C LEU A 43 0.41 4.60 15.05
N TRP A 44 0.54 3.44 14.41
CA TRP A 44 -0.03 3.15 13.10
C TRP A 44 -1.53 3.45 13.06
N LYS A 45 -1.96 4.25 12.07
CA LYS A 45 -3.35 4.71 11.88
C LYS A 45 -3.90 5.58 13.04
N ARG A 46 -3.07 6.00 14.00
CA ARG A 46 -3.43 6.92 15.10
C ARG A 46 -2.69 8.25 15.01
N ARG A 47 -1.37 8.20 14.82
CA ARG A 47 -0.49 9.36 14.57
C ARG A 47 0.51 9.13 13.45
N ILE A 48 0.57 7.91 12.91
CA ILE A 48 1.29 7.59 11.68
C ILE A 48 0.25 7.36 10.58
N TYR A 49 0.22 8.26 9.61
CA TYR A 49 -0.76 8.30 8.54
C TYR A 49 -0.16 7.78 7.24
N HIS A 50 -0.88 6.86 6.59
CA HIS A 50 -0.45 6.27 5.32
C HIS A 50 -0.90 7.07 4.10
N CYS A 51 -1.99 7.81 4.25
CA CYS A 51 -2.61 8.61 3.20
C CYS A 51 -3.20 9.87 3.83
N LEU A 52 -2.66 11.03 3.43
CA LEU A 52 -3.13 12.33 3.93
C LEU A 52 -4.47 12.79 3.33
N PHE A 53 -5.00 12.05 2.36
CA PHE A 53 -6.39 12.21 1.91
C PHE A 53 -7.39 11.42 2.76
N CYS A 54 -6.91 10.42 3.52
CA CYS A 54 -7.74 9.61 4.40
C CYS A 54 -7.69 10.12 5.85
N LEU A 55 -6.54 10.63 6.29
CA LEU A 55 -6.25 11.04 7.66
C LEU A 55 -5.43 12.33 7.66
N GLY A 56 -5.48 13.10 8.75
CA GLY A 56 -4.58 14.23 8.99
C GLY A 56 -5.19 15.59 8.69
N TYR A 57 -6.34 15.66 8.01
CA TYR A 57 -7.11 16.90 7.92
C TYR A 57 -7.53 17.42 9.31
N GLU A 58 -7.72 16.50 10.25
CA GLU A 58 -8.00 16.76 11.65
C GLU A 58 -6.85 17.51 12.34
N ASP A 59 -5.60 17.31 11.91
CA ASP A 59 -4.38 17.93 12.46
C ASP A 59 -3.90 19.16 11.66
N ARG A 60 -4.73 19.69 10.75
CA ARG A 60 -4.36 20.86 9.93
C ARG A 60 -4.02 22.08 10.80
N GLY A 61 -3.01 22.83 10.38
CA GLY A 61 -2.48 23.96 11.15
C GLY A 61 -1.44 23.58 12.20
N ALA A 62 -1.02 22.31 12.24
CA ALA A 62 0.06 21.84 13.12
C ALA A 62 1.36 22.63 12.93
N GLU A 63 2.13 22.78 14.00
CA GLU A 63 3.45 23.45 13.92
C GLU A 63 4.46 22.63 13.12
N SER A 64 4.40 21.29 13.22
CA SER A 64 5.34 20.40 12.54
C SER A 64 4.73 19.03 12.22
N ALA A 65 5.20 18.44 11.12
CA ALA A 65 4.90 17.07 10.71
C ALA A 65 6.18 16.33 10.31
N GLY A 66 6.14 15.00 10.43
CA GLY A 66 7.20 14.11 9.99
C GLY A 66 6.84 13.35 8.71
N VAL A 67 7.84 13.03 7.89
CA VAL A 67 7.74 12.01 6.84
C VAL A 67 8.81 10.97 7.10
N LEU A 68 8.42 9.72 7.26
CA LEU A 68 9.36 8.62 7.50
C LEU A 68 9.79 8.03 6.15
N ALA A 69 10.96 8.41 5.65
CA ALA A 69 11.49 7.94 4.37
C ALA A 69 12.21 6.58 4.52
N VAL A 70 11.44 5.55 4.87
CA VAL A 70 11.88 4.14 4.95
C VAL A 70 11.06 3.27 4.00
N GLN A 71 11.47 2.01 3.80
CA GLN A 71 10.77 1.04 2.94
C GLN A 71 10.43 1.63 1.55
N ALA A 72 9.15 1.68 1.17
CA ALA A 72 8.71 2.18 -0.14
C ALA A 72 9.15 3.62 -0.43
N LEU A 73 9.19 4.48 0.61
CA LEU A 73 9.59 5.88 0.48
C LEU A 73 11.12 6.03 0.34
N ALA A 74 11.90 5.10 0.90
CA ALA A 74 13.35 5.04 0.67
C ALA A 74 13.68 4.49 -0.73
N MET A 75 12.91 3.52 -1.23
CA MET A 75 13.08 2.93 -2.56
C MET A 75 12.65 3.88 -3.70
N MET A 76 11.76 4.83 -3.40
CA MET A 76 11.26 5.82 -4.34
C MET A 76 11.29 7.22 -3.70
N PRO A 77 12.46 7.89 -3.63
CA PRO A 77 12.59 9.23 -3.04
C PRO A 77 11.60 10.27 -3.58
N PRO A 78 11.21 10.29 -4.88
CA PRO A 78 10.16 11.18 -5.35
C PRO A 78 8.81 11.02 -4.62
N LEU A 79 8.49 9.80 -4.17
CA LEU A 79 7.28 9.55 -3.39
C LEU A 79 7.40 10.14 -1.97
N ALA A 80 8.58 10.09 -1.36
CA ALA A 80 8.82 10.73 -0.06
C ALA A 80 8.68 12.26 -0.15
N VAL A 81 9.19 12.87 -1.23
CA VAL A 81 8.99 14.31 -1.50
C VAL A 81 7.50 14.63 -1.69
N HIS A 82 6.79 13.84 -2.49
CA HIS A 82 5.34 14.03 -2.66
C HIS A 82 4.57 13.92 -1.33
N MET A 83 4.95 13.01 -0.44
CA MET A 83 4.37 12.92 0.90
C MET A 83 4.69 14.14 1.76
N ALA A 84 5.90 14.70 1.63
CA ALA A 84 6.29 15.94 2.30
C ALA A 84 5.48 17.14 1.80
N ASP A 85 5.25 17.25 0.49
CA ASP A 85 4.39 18.28 -0.11
C ASP A 85 2.97 18.24 0.46
N ASN A 86 2.40 17.04 0.58
CA ASN A 86 1.08 16.85 1.18
C ASN A 86 1.08 17.22 2.67
N ALA A 87 2.11 16.82 3.42
CA ALA A 87 2.23 17.16 4.84
C ALA A 87 2.36 18.68 5.05
N ALA A 88 3.04 19.39 4.14
CA ALA A 88 3.19 20.84 4.18
C ALA A 88 1.88 21.60 3.94
N GLN A 89 0.83 20.95 3.42
CA GLN A 89 -0.50 21.55 3.36
C GLN A 89 -1.21 21.55 4.73
N LEU A 90 -0.73 20.73 5.67
CA LEU A 90 -1.36 20.50 6.97
C LEU A 90 -0.49 21.01 8.14
N ALA A 91 0.82 21.17 7.94
CA ALA A 91 1.75 21.62 8.97
C ALA A 91 2.67 22.75 8.48
N ARG A 92 3.12 23.62 9.39
CA ARG A 92 4.00 24.77 9.08
C ARG A 92 5.43 24.37 8.71
N SER A 93 5.88 23.24 9.24
CA SER A 93 7.21 22.70 8.98
C SER A 93 7.15 21.19 8.77
N VAL A 94 8.01 20.67 7.89
CA VAL A 94 8.07 19.25 7.59
C VAL A 94 9.51 18.77 7.72
N THR A 95 9.69 17.69 8.49
CA THR A 95 10.97 16.98 8.60
C THR A 95 10.85 15.61 7.94
N ILE A 96 11.75 15.31 7.00
CA ILE A 96 11.86 14.00 6.37
C ILE A 96 12.95 13.21 7.10
N PHE A 97 12.55 12.14 7.78
CA PHE A 97 13.44 11.26 8.55
C PHE A 97 13.92 10.09 7.69
N THR A 98 15.22 9.98 7.46
CA THR A 98 15.81 8.90 6.64
C THR A 98 16.30 7.71 7.45
N ASN A 99 16.13 7.75 8.79
CA ASN A 99 16.45 6.67 9.71
C ASN A 99 17.87 6.09 9.51
N GLY A 100 18.89 6.95 9.48
CA GLY A 100 20.28 6.53 9.30
C GLY A 100 20.76 6.40 7.85
N SER A 101 19.87 6.50 6.86
CA SER A 101 20.26 6.37 5.45
C SER A 101 20.77 7.70 4.88
N GLU A 102 22.10 7.83 4.76
CA GLU A 102 22.73 8.99 4.13
C GLU A 102 22.55 8.99 2.61
N GLU A 103 22.44 7.82 1.98
CA GLU A 103 22.17 7.69 0.54
C GLU A 103 20.81 8.30 0.19
N VAL A 104 19.76 7.91 0.90
CA VAL A 104 18.40 8.47 0.72
C VAL A 104 18.41 9.97 1.04
N ALA A 105 19.14 10.39 2.08
CA ALA A 105 19.24 11.80 2.44
C ALA A 105 19.87 12.66 1.33
N GLN A 106 20.94 12.19 0.70
CA GLN A 106 21.58 12.90 -0.42
C GLN A 106 20.63 13.04 -1.62
N GLN A 107 19.90 11.97 -1.96
CA GLN A 107 18.90 12.01 -3.02
C GLN A 107 17.79 13.02 -2.71
N LEU A 108 17.26 13.00 -1.48
CA LEU A 108 16.22 13.94 -1.06
C LEU A 108 16.73 15.39 -1.07
N ARG A 109 17.91 15.67 -0.50
CA ARG A 109 18.50 17.02 -0.50
C ARG A 109 18.67 17.59 -1.91
N ALA A 110 19.08 16.75 -2.87
CA ALA A 110 19.20 17.16 -4.26
C ALA A 110 17.85 17.52 -4.89
N MET A 111 16.78 16.78 -4.53
CA MET A 111 15.43 17.01 -5.04
C MET A 111 14.71 18.17 -4.36
N THR A 112 15.06 18.48 -3.12
CA THR A 112 14.34 19.45 -2.26
C THR A 112 15.21 20.66 -1.89
N ALA A 113 16.23 20.98 -2.69
CA ALA A 113 17.22 22.01 -2.39
C ALA A 113 16.59 23.40 -2.12
N ASP A 114 15.51 23.73 -2.84
CA ASP A 114 14.78 24.99 -2.72
C ASP A 114 13.49 24.86 -1.89
N SER A 115 13.26 23.69 -1.27
CA SER A 115 12.06 23.43 -0.47
C SER A 115 12.31 23.73 1.02
N PRO A 116 11.26 24.03 1.81
CA PRO A 116 11.39 24.29 3.24
C PRO A 116 11.58 23.01 4.08
N PHE A 117 11.87 21.87 3.45
CA PHE A 117 11.93 20.58 4.11
C PHE A 117 13.25 20.38 4.83
N THR A 118 13.17 19.95 6.09
CA THR A 118 14.35 19.55 6.85
C THR A 118 14.62 18.07 6.62
N ILE A 119 15.85 17.70 6.25
CA ILE A 119 16.25 16.30 6.11
C ILE A 119 16.99 15.87 7.39
N GLU A 120 16.40 14.95 8.14
CA GLU A 120 16.94 14.39 9.38
C GLU A 120 17.48 12.98 9.11
N THR A 121 18.80 12.80 9.29
CA THR A 121 19.49 11.56 8.90
C THR A 121 19.86 10.66 10.07
N ARG A 122 19.69 11.10 11.32
CA ARG A 122 19.98 10.27 12.48
C ARG A 122 19.12 9.02 12.49
N GLY A 123 19.69 7.91 12.96
CA GLY A 123 18.96 6.67 13.17
C GLY A 123 17.87 6.88 14.24
N ILE A 124 16.68 6.35 14.00
CA ILE A 124 15.56 6.36 14.94
C ILE A 124 15.68 5.14 15.83
N SER A 125 15.64 5.34 17.15
CA SER A 125 15.57 4.27 18.14
C SER A 125 14.13 3.82 18.36
N LYS A 126 13.21 4.77 18.57
CA LYS A 126 11.80 4.47 18.86
C LYS A 126 10.89 5.66 18.60
N LEU A 127 9.60 5.38 18.51
CA LEU A 127 8.55 6.40 18.46
C LEU A 127 7.76 6.37 19.78
N VAL A 128 7.55 7.53 20.38
CA VAL A 128 6.82 7.66 21.64
C VAL A 128 5.53 8.44 21.43
N GLU A 129 4.42 7.87 21.87
CA GLU A 129 3.11 8.55 21.88
C GLU A 129 3.12 9.70 22.90
N ARG A 130 2.70 10.87 22.44
CA ARG A 130 2.33 12.03 23.26
C ARG A 130 0.86 12.34 22.97
N GLU A 131 0.18 13.10 23.84
CA GLU A 131 -1.27 13.34 23.76
C GLU A 131 -1.75 13.75 22.35
N GLU A 132 -1.08 14.74 21.74
CA GLU A 132 -1.37 15.22 20.39
C GLU A 132 -0.12 15.25 19.50
N ALA A 133 0.86 14.37 19.77
CA ALA A 133 2.11 14.36 19.04
C ALA A 133 2.81 12.99 19.05
N VAL A 134 3.82 12.87 18.22
CA VAL A 134 4.80 11.79 18.18
C VAL A 134 6.16 12.36 18.52
N GLU A 135 6.82 11.78 19.51
CA GLU A 135 8.23 12.03 19.74
C GLU A 135 9.07 10.97 19.01
N VAL A 136 9.90 11.44 18.08
CA VAL A 136 10.90 10.64 17.37
C VAL A 136 12.18 10.67 18.20
N VAL A 137 12.53 9.54 18.81
CA VAL A 137 13.75 9.40 19.61
C VAL A 137 14.85 8.81 18.75
N PHE A 138 16.00 9.48 18.68
CA PHE A 138 17.14 9.07 17.89
C PHE A 138 18.08 8.14 18.67
N GLN A 139 18.96 7.44 17.95
CA GLN A 139 19.94 6.53 18.54
C GLN A 139 20.99 7.22 19.41
N ASP A 140 21.20 8.53 19.23
CA ASP A 140 22.09 9.35 20.08
C ASP A 140 21.43 9.80 21.40
N GLY A 141 20.16 9.43 21.63
CA GLY A 141 19.38 9.77 22.82
C GLY A 141 18.66 11.12 22.75
N SER A 142 18.91 11.93 21.72
CA SER A 142 18.13 13.15 21.47
C SER A 142 16.77 12.82 20.86
N SER A 143 15.87 13.79 20.80
CA SER A 143 14.54 13.59 20.21
C SER A 143 13.99 14.84 19.51
N GLN A 144 12.98 14.61 18.68
CA GLN A 144 12.20 15.66 18.02
C GLN A 144 10.71 15.32 18.16
N VAL A 145 9.89 16.32 18.47
CA VAL A 145 8.43 16.18 18.57
C VAL A 145 7.78 16.74 17.30
N VAL A 146 6.88 15.96 16.71
CA VAL A 146 6.04 16.34 15.56
C VAL A 146 4.58 15.97 15.81
N ALA A 147 3.62 16.71 15.28
CA ALA A 147 2.20 16.43 15.53
C ALA A 147 1.77 15.05 15.00
N PHE A 148 2.20 14.73 13.78
CA PHE A 148 1.96 13.44 13.14
C PHE A 148 3.14 13.06 12.23
N VAL A 149 3.20 11.78 11.86
CA VAL A 149 4.18 11.24 10.91
C VAL A 149 3.44 10.65 9.72
N VAL A 150 3.97 10.85 8.52
CA VAL A 150 3.47 10.23 7.28
C VAL A 150 4.38 9.07 6.91
N HIS A 151 3.82 7.91 6.63
CA HIS A 151 4.55 6.74 6.14
C HIS A 151 3.65 5.82 5.33
N ASN A 152 4.06 5.48 4.10
CA ASN A 152 3.36 4.50 3.27
C ASN A 152 4.14 3.17 3.28
N PRO A 153 3.72 2.16 4.08
CA PRO A 153 4.41 0.88 4.18
C PRO A 153 4.25 0.07 2.89
N LEU A 154 5.16 -0.89 2.70
CA LEU A 154 4.93 -1.96 1.74
C LEU A 154 3.69 -2.77 2.14
N THR A 155 3.09 -3.47 1.18
CA THR A 155 1.92 -4.30 1.43
C THR A 155 2.00 -5.62 0.69
N THR A 156 1.25 -6.60 1.16
CA THR A 156 1.12 -7.90 0.49
C THR A 156 -0.36 -8.31 0.42
N PRO A 157 -0.84 -8.90 -0.70
CA PRO A 157 -2.16 -9.51 -0.76
C PRO A 157 -2.37 -10.52 0.36
N GLN A 158 -3.60 -10.58 0.88
CA GLN A 158 -3.91 -11.51 1.96
C GLN A 158 -4.14 -12.93 1.43
N GLY A 159 -3.84 -13.92 2.27
CA GLY A 159 -4.07 -15.33 1.97
C GLY A 159 -3.01 -15.96 1.07
N SER A 160 -3.19 -17.26 0.81
CA SER A 160 -2.21 -18.11 0.10
C SER A 160 -2.54 -18.34 -1.37
N VAL A 161 -3.63 -17.75 -1.87
CA VAL A 161 -4.16 -18.01 -3.21
C VAL A 161 -3.19 -17.56 -4.31
N VAL A 162 -2.45 -16.47 -4.07
CA VAL A 162 -1.41 -15.97 -4.99
C VAL A 162 -0.36 -17.05 -5.24
N GLN A 163 0.17 -17.66 -4.18
CA GLN A 163 1.20 -18.69 -4.26
C GLN A 163 0.63 -20.01 -4.81
N GLN A 164 -0.57 -20.41 -4.37
CA GLN A 164 -1.23 -21.63 -4.83
C GLN A 164 -1.46 -21.66 -6.35
N LEU A 165 -1.74 -20.50 -6.94
CA LEU A 165 -1.94 -20.34 -8.38
C LEU A 165 -0.67 -19.95 -9.16
N GLY A 166 0.42 -19.61 -8.48
CA GLY A 166 1.61 -19.05 -9.13
C GLY A 166 1.31 -17.76 -9.90
N LEU A 167 0.50 -16.85 -9.32
CA LEU A 167 0.15 -15.60 -9.98
C LEU A 167 1.36 -14.68 -10.12
N GLN A 168 1.42 -13.94 -11.23
CA GLN A 168 2.43 -12.90 -11.42
C GLN A 168 2.19 -11.72 -10.47
N MET A 169 3.28 -11.21 -9.90
CA MET A 169 3.30 -10.13 -8.92
C MET A 169 4.10 -8.94 -9.44
N SER A 170 3.68 -7.72 -9.10
CA SER A 170 4.45 -6.51 -9.34
C SER A 170 5.68 -6.46 -8.43
N PRO A 171 6.71 -5.68 -8.78
CA PRO A 171 7.84 -5.43 -7.88
C PRO A 171 7.45 -4.81 -6.52
N THR A 172 6.29 -4.15 -6.46
CA THR A 172 5.73 -3.55 -5.23
C THR A 172 4.93 -4.53 -4.37
N GLY A 173 4.76 -5.77 -4.83
CA GLY A 173 4.09 -6.83 -4.08
C GLY A 173 2.60 -7.00 -4.37
N ASP A 174 2.06 -6.37 -5.43
CA ASP A 174 0.64 -6.46 -5.81
C ASP A 174 0.41 -7.51 -6.91
N ILE A 175 -0.78 -8.11 -6.99
CA ILE A 175 -1.14 -9.04 -8.07
C ILE A 175 -1.17 -8.28 -9.39
N GLN A 176 -0.48 -8.78 -10.42
CA GLN A 176 -0.55 -8.21 -11.75
C GLN A 176 -1.90 -8.54 -12.39
N ALA A 177 -2.82 -7.58 -12.32
CA ALA A 177 -4.12 -7.61 -12.97
C ALA A 177 -4.46 -6.20 -13.44
N HIS A 178 -4.38 -5.97 -14.75
CA HIS A 178 -4.46 -4.63 -15.32
C HIS A 178 -5.84 -4.33 -15.93
N ALA A 179 -6.21 -3.06 -15.90
CA ALA A 179 -7.37 -2.55 -16.61
C ALA A 179 -7.28 -2.86 -18.12
N PRO A 180 -8.42 -2.99 -18.83
CA PRO A 180 -9.78 -2.82 -18.31
C PRO A 180 -10.37 -4.11 -17.72
N SER A 181 -9.76 -5.28 -17.93
CA SER A 181 -10.38 -6.55 -17.50
C SER A 181 -10.02 -6.98 -16.09
N TYR A 182 -8.88 -6.51 -15.58
CA TYR A 182 -8.30 -6.96 -14.32
C TYR A 182 -8.17 -8.49 -14.24
N GLN A 183 -7.88 -9.12 -15.38
CA GLN A 183 -7.52 -10.54 -15.44
C GLN A 183 -6.07 -10.71 -14.96
N THR A 184 -5.84 -11.72 -14.13
CA THR A 184 -4.51 -12.10 -13.66
C THR A 184 -3.73 -12.85 -14.74
N SER A 185 -2.50 -13.27 -14.44
CA SER A 185 -1.74 -14.20 -15.30
C SER A 185 -2.41 -15.58 -15.47
N SER A 186 -3.44 -15.90 -14.68
CA SER A 186 -4.22 -17.12 -14.82
C SER A 186 -5.61 -16.82 -15.40
N ARG A 187 -5.85 -17.27 -16.63
CA ARG A 187 -7.15 -17.10 -17.31
C ARG A 187 -8.30 -17.63 -16.46
N GLY A 188 -9.41 -16.89 -16.41
CA GLY A 188 -10.57 -17.19 -15.57
C GLY A 188 -10.44 -16.74 -14.11
N VAL A 189 -9.26 -16.23 -13.71
CA VAL A 189 -9.01 -15.62 -12.41
C VAL A 189 -8.76 -14.13 -12.61
N PHE A 190 -9.62 -13.32 -12.00
CA PHE A 190 -9.55 -11.87 -11.97
C PHE A 190 -9.14 -11.42 -10.58
N ALA A 191 -8.70 -10.19 -10.43
CA ALA A 191 -8.39 -9.61 -9.13
C ALA A 191 -8.85 -8.15 -9.07
N ALA A 192 -9.24 -7.67 -7.89
CA ALA A 192 -9.78 -6.33 -7.71
C ALA A 192 -9.46 -5.78 -6.31
N GLY A 193 -9.51 -4.45 -6.18
CA GLY A 193 -9.24 -3.76 -4.92
C GLY A 193 -7.77 -3.64 -4.57
N ASP A 194 -7.48 -3.61 -3.28
CA ASP A 194 -6.15 -3.30 -2.77
C ASP A 194 -5.10 -4.36 -3.15
N CYS A 195 -5.50 -5.57 -3.54
CA CYS A 195 -4.56 -6.62 -3.90
C CYS A 195 -3.89 -6.44 -5.27
N ILE A 196 -4.31 -5.46 -6.08
CA ILE A 196 -3.84 -5.28 -7.47
C ILE A 196 -3.17 -3.92 -7.74
N SER A 197 -3.03 -3.06 -6.72
CA SER A 197 -2.56 -1.69 -6.93
C SER A 197 -1.86 -1.12 -5.70
N PRO A 198 -0.78 -0.35 -5.86
CA PRO A 198 -0.20 0.44 -4.78
C PRO A 198 -1.10 1.62 -4.37
N PHE A 199 -2.05 2.02 -5.23
CA PHE A 199 -3.04 3.07 -4.95
C PHE A 199 -4.29 2.45 -4.31
N LYS A 200 -4.18 2.18 -3.01
CA LYS A 200 -5.18 1.46 -2.21
C LYS A 200 -6.24 2.41 -1.67
N VAL A 201 -7.25 2.69 -2.50
CA VAL A 201 -8.33 3.62 -2.17
C VAL A 201 -9.70 3.04 -2.53
N ILE A 202 -10.70 3.35 -1.71
CA ILE A 202 -12.07 2.84 -1.84
C ILE A 202 -12.64 3.03 -3.27
N PRO A 203 -12.52 4.21 -3.92
CA PRO A 203 -13.05 4.39 -5.27
C PRO A 203 -12.40 3.46 -6.30
N HIS A 204 -11.10 3.21 -6.18
CA HIS A 204 -10.40 2.28 -7.07
C HIS A 204 -10.86 0.83 -6.85
N ALA A 205 -11.11 0.44 -5.60
CA ALA A 205 -11.64 -0.88 -5.28
C ALA A 205 -13.04 -1.10 -5.87
N ILE A 206 -13.92 -0.11 -5.77
CA ILE A 206 -15.25 -0.14 -6.39
C ILE A 206 -15.14 -0.26 -7.91
N ALA A 207 -14.32 0.59 -8.54
CA ALA A 207 -14.16 0.61 -10.00
C ALA A 207 -13.59 -0.72 -10.53
N SER A 208 -12.49 -1.21 -9.96
CA SER A 208 -11.86 -2.46 -10.37
C SER A 208 -12.76 -3.68 -10.18
N GLY A 209 -13.54 -3.72 -9.08
CA GLY A 209 -14.53 -4.77 -8.85
C GLY A 209 -15.61 -4.81 -9.94
N ASN A 210 -16.14 -3.65 -10.33
CA ASN A 210 -17.11 -3.55 -11.43
C ASN A 210 -16.54 -4.09 -12.74
N PHE A 211 -15.35 -3.64 -13.12
CA PHE A 211 -14.71 -4.07 -14.36
C PHE A 211 -14.35 -5.56 -14.36
N ALA A 212 -13.82 -6.10 -13.26
CA ALA A 212 -13.56 -7.53 -13.10
C ALA A 212 -14.83 -8.37 -13.22
N ALA A 213 -15.96 -7.91 -12.68
CA ALA A 213 -17.24 -8.60 -12.80
C ALA A 213 -17.76 -8.62 -14.24
N VAL A 214 -17.68 -7.50 -14.96
CA VAL A 214 -18.04 -7.43 -16.39
C VAL A 214 -17.15 -8.36 -17.22
N ALA A 215 -15.85 -8.38 -16.92
CA ALA A 215 -14.87 -9.24 -17.57
C ALA A 215 -15.15 -10.73 -17.36
N ALA A 216 -15.42 -11.14 -16.11
CA ALA A 216 -15.78 -12.52 -15.78
C ALA A 216 -17.10 -12.94 -16.44
N ALA A 217 -18.12 -12.08 -16.43
CA ALA A 217 -19.40 -12.33 -17.10
C ALA A 217 -19.23 -12.48 -18.62
N THR A 218 -18.38 -11.66 -19.23
CA THR A 218 -18.06 -11.72 -20.67
C THR A 218 -17.42 -13.06 -21.05
N GLN A 219 -16.53 -13.60 -20.22
CA GLN A 219 -15.98 -14.95 -20.44
C GLN A 219 -17.03 -16.05 -20.29
N LEU A 220 -17.85 -15.97 -19.23
CA LEU A 220 -18.92 -16.94 -19.00
C LEU A 220 -19.92 -17.00 -20.15
N GLN A 221 -20.29 -15.85 -20.71
CA GLN A 221 -21.20 -15.76 -21.85
C GLN A 221 -20.59 -16.35 -23.12
N ALA A 222 -19.33 -16.00 -23.41
CA ALA A 222 -18.62 -16.52 -24.58
C ALA A 222 -18.49 -18.06 -24.53
N GLU A 223 -18.16 -18.60 -23.36
CA GLU A 223 -18.11 -20.06 -23.12
C GLU A 223 -19.48 -20.72 -23.26
N LYS A 224 -20.53 -20.09 -22.73
CA LYS A 224 -21.91 -20.58 -22.84
C LYS A 224 -22.37 -20.67 -24.30
N TYR A 225 -22.00 -19.70 -25.13
CA TYR A 225 -22.44 -19.63 -26.53
C TYR A 225 -21.40 -20.14 -27.54
N GLY A 226 -20.29 -20.71 -27.06
CA GLY A 226 -19.31 -21.41 -27.90
C GLY A 226 -18.48 -20.52 -28.83
N HIS A 227 -18.13 -19.31 -28.39
CA HIS A 227 -17.29 -18.39 -29.16
C HIS A 227 -16.15 -17.80 -28.33
N ALA A 228 -15.18 -17.14 -29.00
CA ALA A 228 -14.09 -16.46 -28.33
C ALA A 228 -14.62 -15.33 -27.43
N SER A 229 -13.99 -15.16 -26.27
CA SER A 229 -14.28 -14.03 -25.38
C SER A 229 -13.52 -12.79 -25.83
N MET A 230 -14.09 -11.62 -25.58
CA MET A 230 -13.43 -10.33 -25.80
C MET A 230 -12.42 -9.98 -24.68
N VAL A 231 -12.21 -10.90 -23.72
CA VAL A 231 -11.43 -10.75 -22.49
C VAL A 231 -10.51 -11.94 -22.23
#